data_AF-A0A2H3B095-F1
#
_entry.id   AF-A0A2H3B095-F1
#
_cell.length_a   1.000
_cell.length_b   1.000
_cell.length_c   1.000
_cell.angle_alpha   90.00
_cell.angle_beta   90.00
_cell.angle_gamma   90.00
#
_symmetry.space_group_name_H-M   'P 1'
#
loop_
_entity.id
_entity.type
_entity.pdbx_description
1 polymer ?
#
loop_
_entity_poly.entity_id
_entity_poly.type
_entity_poly.pdbx_seq_one_letter_code
_entity_poly.pdbx_strand_id
1 'polypeptide(L)'
;MTRFRLMSWANNGHNQKSEVEVDKLVNDVILSPHFNQDDLKGFHCHSENARMDTAAAGGENPLLQAFKEMGVSIDMPSGDPNVPSQQYSVPGLWYRKITDPLAHQFHFSPFHLFHHSQDTGKDTRIYSELYSSDTFLKAHDDVHFHGKINADDAGCTLEKVIAALIIFSDATHLAQFGNAKAWPIYLAFSNLSKYFRSQPSSGAMHHLAYVPSVDILAHCQWELMHAVWNFLLDPDFMHAYHYGMVIECLDGVRRRVYPRIFTYSADYPEKVLLATIHDNGLCPCPRCLIRKEKLDLLGQKRDGKVREKNIRTYLLDRVHTARKAIYFLGRAIGGSVIDNLLKSTSHVPTLNAFINRIGPDFNPFRMLVVDQLHEFELGVWKALFTHLI
;
A
#
# COMPACT_ATOMS: atom_id res chain seq x y z
N MET A 1 5.69 28.16 -27.55
CA MET A 1 4.57 27.17 -27.53
C MET A 1 5.04 25.81 -28.04
N THR A 2 6.01 25.78 -28.97
CA THR A 2 6.63 24.56 -29.50
C THR A 2 7.15 23.61 -28.43
N ARG A 3 7.93 24.13 -27.45
CA ARG A 3 8.50 23.31 -26.36
C ARG A 3 7.41 22.59 -25.56
N PHE A 4 6.34 23.29 -25.21
CA PHE A 4 5.22 22.72 -24.44
C PHE A 4 4.51 21.60 -25.21
N ARG A 5 4.21 21.78 -26.51
CA ARG A 5 3.59 20.74 -27.34
C ARG A 5 4.48 19.53 -27.51
N LEU A 6 5.78 19.74 -27.72
CA LEU A 6 6.76 18.67 -27.82
C LEU A 6 6.87 17.87 -26.52
N MET A 7 6.92 18.55 -25.38
CA MET A 7 6.94 17.89 -24.07
C MET A 7 5.61 17.22 -23.71
N SER A 8 4.47 17.80 -24.11
CA SER A 8 3.16 17.19 -23.95
C SER A 8 3.03 15.89 -24.74
N TRP A 9 3.52 15.87 -25.98
CA TRP A 9 3.62 14.63 -26.77
C TRP A 9 4.56 13.62 -26.09
N ALA A 10 5.72 14.05 -25.60
CA ALA A 10 6.67 13.16 -24.94
C ALA A 10 6.13 12.57 -23.62
N ASN A 11 5.35 13.34 -22.86
CA ASN A 11 4.87 12.96 -21.53
C ASN A 11 3.50 12.24 -21.55
N ASN A 12 2.68 12.45 -22.58
CA ASN A 12 1.36 11.82 -22.73
C ASN A 12 1.30 10.77 -23.85
N GLY A 13 2.38 10.63 -24.63
CA GLY A 13 2.50 9.65 -25.69
C GLY A 13 2.68 8.22 -25.18
N HIS A 14 2.59 7.25 -26.09
CA HIS A 14 2.84 5.86 -25.75
C HIS A 14 4.34 5.62 -25.50
N ASN A 15 4.69 4.77 -24.53
CA ASN A 15 6.08 4.45 -24.18
C ASN A 15 6.84 3.66 -25.28
N GLN A 16 6.19 3.36 -26.40
CA GLN A 16 6.77 2.65 -27.54
C GLN A 16 6.61 3.52 -28.80
N LYS A 17 7.65 3.58 -29.63
CA LYS A 17 7.57 4.24 -30.94
C LYS A 17 6.62 3.43 -31.83
N SER A 18 5.56 4.08 -32.28
CA SER A 18 4.59 3.51 -33.23
C SER A 18 4.32 4.50 -34.36
N GLU A 19 3.78 4.01 -35.47
CA GLU A 19 3.36 4.86 -36.60
C GLU A 19 2.38 5.95 -36.12
N VAL A 20 1.44 5.58 -35.25
CA VAL A 20 0.46 6.51 -34.65
C VAL A 20 1.13 7.60 -33.82
N GLU A 21 2.17 7.27 -33.04
CA GLU A 21 2.87 8.28 -32.24
C GLU A 21 3.73 9.22 -33.09
N VAL A 22 4.29 8.72 -34.20
CA VAL A 22 4.99 9.56 -35.19
C VAL A 22 4.01 10.50 -35.88
N ASP A 23 2.82 10.00 -36.27
CA ASP A 23 1.77 10.83 -36.86
C ASP A 23 1.31 11.93 -35.90
N LYS A 24 1.13 11.62 -34.61
CA LYS A 24 0.82 12.64 -33.60
C LYS A 24 1.93 13.67 -33.45
N LEU A 25 3.20 13.26 -33.44
CA LEU A 25 4.31 14.20 -33.38
C LEU A 25 4.27 15.19 -34.56
N VAL A 26 4.06 14.67 -35.76
CA VAL A 26 4.01 15.50 -36.97
C VAL A 26 2.80 16.42 -36.94
N ASN A 27 1.60 15.88 -36.70
CA ASN A 27 0.36 16.64 -36.80
C ASN A 27 0.15 17.62 -35.64
N ASP A 28 0.41 17.19 -34.41
CA ASP A 28 0.07 17.97 -33.21
C ASP A 28 1.18 18.93 -32.77
N VAL A 29 2.44 18.62 -33.13
CA VAL A 29 3.61 19.41 -32.77
C VAL A 29 4.19 20.16 -33.97
N ILE A 30 4.62 19.45 -35.02
CA ILE A 30 5.40 20.05 -36.13
C ILE A 30 4.51 20.91 -37.04
N LEU A 31 3.33 20.40 -37.42
CA LEU A 31 2.38 21.10 -38.28
C LEU A 31 1.50 22.10 -37.52
N SER A 32 1.74 22.29 -36.22
CA SER A 32 0.99 23.25 -35.42
C SER A 32 1.21 24.68 -35.95
N PRO A 33 0.16 25.52 -36.06
CA PRO A 33 0.31 26.93 -36.46
C PRO A 33 1.14 27.75 -35.44
N HIS A 34 1.39 27.20 -34.25
CA HIS A 34 2.23 27.79 -33.22
C HIS A 34 3.63 27.16 -33.14
N PHE A 35 3.99 26.33 -34.13
CA PHE A 35 5.33 25.79 -34.25
C PHE A 35 6.30 26.89 -34.69
N ASN A 36 7.32 27.09 -33.88
CA ASN A 36 8.46 27.94 -34.17
C ASN A 36 9.73 27.14 -33.89
N GLN A 37 10.60 27.03 -34.88
CA GLN A 37 11.88 26.32 -34.77
C GLN A 37 12.84 27.03 -33.81
N ASP A 38 12.80 28.35 -33.70
CA ASP A 38 13.66 29.12 -32.81
C ASP A 38 13.39 28.80 -31.34
N ASP A 39 12.14 28.41 -31.00
CA ASP A 39 11.80 27.92 -29.67
C ASP A 39 12.67 26.70 -29.31
N LEU A 40 13.14 25.88 -30.25
CA LEU A 40 13.90 24.66 -29.94
C LEU A 40 15.41 24.90 -29.76
N LYS A 41 15.91 26.12 -30.00
CA LYS A 41 17.32 26.45 -29.76
C LYS A 41 17.67 26.33 -28.28
N GLY A 42 18.65 25.50 -27.95
CA GLY A 42 19.03 25.21 -26.56
C GLY A 42 18.02 24.34 -25.79
N PHE A 43 17.12 23.64 -26.49
CA PHE A 43 16.19 22.71 -25.86
C PHE A 43 16.93 21.56 -25.17
N HIS A 44 16.58 21.31 -23.91
CA HIS A 44 17.05 20.16 -23.15
C HIS A 44 15.87 19.55 -22.40
N CYS A 45 15.52 18.30 -22.73
CA CYS A 45 14.31 17.63 -22.25
C CYS A 45 14.16 17.69 -20.72
N HIS A 46 15.25 17.40 -20.00
CA HIS A 46 15.27 17.44 -18.53
C HIS A 46 14.91 18.82 -17.96
N SER A 47 15.45 19.89 -18.55
CA SER A 47 15.25 21.26 -18.09
C SER A 47 13.82 21.74 -18.38
N GLU A 48 13.24 21.29 -19.48
CA GLU A 48 11.86 21.60 -19.84
C GLU A 48 10.84 20.81 -19.00
N ASN A 49 11.14 19.56 -18.63
CA ASN A 49 10.35 18.81 -17.63
C ASN A 49 10.32 19.56 -16.29
N ALA A 50 11.48 19.96 -15.76
CA ALA A 50 11.53 20.73 -14.50
C ALA A 50 10.73 22.05 -14.58
N ARG A 51 10.73 22.71 -15.75
CA ARG A 51 9.94 23.92 -16.00
C ARG A 51 8.43 23.63 -16.04
N MET A 52 8.02 22.53 -16.66
CA MET A 52 6.61 22.11 -16.70
C MET A 52 6.11 21.68 -15.32
N ASP A 53 6.91 20.96 -14.54
CA ASP A 53 6.57 20.59 -13.15
C ASP A 53 6.32 21.85 -12.30
N THR A 54 7.18 22.87 -12.45
CA THR A 54 7.04 24.15 -11.75
C THR A 54 5.78 24.92 -12.19
N ALA A 55 5.43 24.87 -13.49
CA ALA A 55 4.24 25.53 -14.02
C ALA A 55 2.93 24.81 -13.66
N ALA A 56 2.96 23.47 -13.59
CA ALA A 56 1.83 22.64 -13.22
C ALA A 56 1.42 22.80 -11.75
N ALA A 57 2.37 23.20 -10.88
CA ALA A 57 2.08 23.50 -9.47
C ALA A 57 1.09 24.67 -9.26
N GLY A 58 0.79 25.47 -10.30
CA GLY A 58 -0.16 26.59 -10.25
C GLY A 58 -1.48 26.40 -11.00
N GLY A 59 -1.72 25.24 -11.63
CA GLY A 59 -2.93 24.99 -12.44
C GLY A 59 -3.95 24.09 -11.75
N GLU A 60 -5.25 24.28 -12.02
CA GLU A 60 -6.30 23.37 -11.57
C GLU A 60 -6.15 22.00 -12.25
N ASN A 61 -5.71 20.99 -11.50
CA ASN A 61 -5.62 19.61 -11.98
C ASN A 61 -6.92 18.85 -11.62
N PRO A 62 -7.71 18.39 -12.60
CA PRO A 62 -8.95 17.64 -12.34
C PRO A 62 -8.75 16.39 -11.49
N LEU A 63 -7.58 15.73 -11.57
CA LEU A 63 -7.25 14.60 -10.71
C LEU A 63 -7.10 15.02 -9.25
N LEU A 64 -6.51 16.18 -8.98
CA LEU A 64 -6.32 16.70 -7.62
C LEU A 64 -7.61 17.25 -7.02
N GLN A 65 -8.62 17.63 -7.82
CA GLN A 65 -9.92 18.10 -7.31
C GLN A 65 -10.63 17.05 -6.44
N ALA A 66 -10.38 15.76 -6.68
CA ALA A 66 -10.92 14.68 -5.87
C ALA A 66 -10.15 14.44 -4.56
N PHE A 67 -8.96 15.03 -4.41
CA PHE A 67 -8.09 14.87 -3.25
C PHE A 67 -8.12 16.08 -2.35
N LYS A 68 -7.88 15.83 -1.07
CA LYS A 68 -7.69 16.84 -0.05
C LYS A 68 -6.25 16.76 0.43
N GLU A 69 -5.59 17.90 0.52
CA GLU A 69 -4.28 18.03 1.14
C GLU A 69 -4.43 18.22 2.65
N MET A 70 -3.62 17.52 3.43
CA MET A 70 -3.53 17.63 4.88
C MET A 70 -2.08 17.52 5.35
N GLY A 71 -1.79 18.10 6.51
CA GLY A 71 -0.56 17.82 7.25
C GLY A 71 -0.73 16.62 8.16
N VAL A 72 0.31 15.81 8.31
CA VAL A 72 0.37 14.67 9.23
C VAL A 72 1.44 14.94 10.28
N SER A 73 1.10 14.76 11.56
CA SER A 73 2.05 14.99 12.65
C SER A 73 2.76 13.69 13.04
N ILE A 74 4.08 13.78 13.19
CA ILE A 74 4.92 12.72 13.76
C ILE A 74 5.56 13.21 15.07
N ASP A 75 5.68 12.34 16.06
CA ASP A 75 6.32 12.67 17.34
C ASP A 75 7.82 12.40 17.26
N MET A 76 8.63 13.43 17.49
CA MET A 76 10.09 13.35 17.48
C MET A 76 10.65 13.39 18.90
N PRO A 77 11.46 12.40 19.33
CA PRO A 77 12.08 12.43 20.64
C PRO A 77 13.18 13.50 20.69
N SER A 78 13.26 14.21 21.82
CA SER A 78 14.27 15.25 22.07
C SER A 78 15.66 14.68 22.32
N GLY A 79 15.74 13.43 22.81
CA GLY A 79 16.98 12.82 23.29
C GLY A 79 17.38 13.26 24.71
N ASP A 80 16.63 14.16 25.36
CA ASP A 80 16.86 14.63 26.71
C ASP A 80 15.63 14.29 27.59
N PRO A 81 15.80 13.57 28.72
CA PRO A 81 14.68 13.25 29.62
C PRO A 81 13.91 14.47 30.14
N ASN A 82 14.53 15.65 30.14
CA ASN A 82 13.94 16.89 30.66
C ASN A 82 13.26 17.73 29.58
N VAL A 83 13.44 17.37 28.29
CA VAL A 83 12.83 18.08 27.17
C VAL A 83 11.74 17.18 26.58
N PRO A 84 10.48 17.62 26.52
CA PRO A 84 9.41 16.82 25.95
C PRO A 84 9.66 16.56 24.45
N SER A 85 9.07 15.48 23.93
CA SER A 85 9.07 15.23 22.49
C SER A 85 8.35 16.34 21.74
N GLN A 86 8.83 16.65 20.54
CA GLN A 86 8.26 17.68 19.69
C GLN A 86 7.43 17.06 18.58
N GLN A 87 6.23 17.60 18.34
CA GLN A 87 5.46 17.24 17.16
C GLN A 87 6.00 17.97 15.94
N TYR A 88 6.28 17.20 14.89
CA TYR A 88 6.68 17.71 13.60
C TYR A 88 5.54 17.49 12.60
N SER A 89 5.04 18.57 12.02
CA SER A 89 4.00 18.51 10.99
C SER A 89 4.64 18.31 9.63
N VAL A 90 4.31 17.21 8.96
CA VAL A 90 4.71 16.89 7.60
C VAL A 90 3.56 17.29 6.67
N PRO A 91 3.68 18.40 5.91
CA PRO A 91 2.65 18.79 4.94
C PRO A 91 2.66 17.85 3.72
N GLY A 92 1.64 17.97 2.86
CA GLY A 92 1.62 17.30 1.56
C GLY A 92 1.09 15.86 1.57
N LEU A 93 0.35 15.43 2.59
CA LEU A 93 -0.47 14.21 2.45
C LEU A 93 -1.69 14.56 1.60
N TRP A 94 -1.79 13.92 0.45
CA TRP A 94 -3.01 13.98 -0.37
C TRP A 94 -3.82 12.71 -0.15
N TYR A 95 -5.12 12.83 0.14
CA TYR A 95 -6.00 11.67 0.30
C TYR A 95 -7.39 11.94 -0.26
N ARG A 96 -8.16 10.87 -0.50
CA ARG A 96 -9.57 10.98 -0.87
C ARG A 96 -10.42 9.87 -0.28
N LYS A 97 -11.72 10.13 -0.17
CA LYS A 97 -12.70 9.07 0.10
C LYS A 97 -12.91 8.25 -1.18
N ILE A 98 -13.10 6.94 -1.02
CA ILE A 98 -13.21 6.01 -2.15
C ILE A 98 -14.67 5.62 -2.36
N THR A 99 -15.09 5.68 -3.62
CA THR A 99 -16.34 5.11 -4.13
C THR A 99 -16.00 4.27 -5.35
N ASP A 100 -16.43 3.01 -5.38
CA ASP A 100 -16.11 2.10 -6.49
C ASP A 100 -17.24 2.10 -7.54
N PRO A 101 -16.97 2.48 -8.80
CA PRO A 101 -17.99 2.49 -9.86
C PRO A 101 -18.43 1.07 -10.28
N LEU A 102 -17.62 0.05 -9.99
CA LEU A 102 -17.86 -1.36 -10.29
C LEU A 102 -18.48 -2.12 -9.12
N ALA A 103 -18.95 -1.43 -8.08
CA ALA A 103 -19.59 -2.06 -6.91
C ALA A 103 -20.78 -2.96 -7.28
N HIS A 104 -21.45 -2.70 -8.41
CA HIS A 104 -22.54 -3.53 -8.95
C HIS A 104 -22.09 -4.93 -9.41
N GLN A 105 -20.78 -5.14 -9.60
CA GLN A 105 -20.18 -6.41 -10.03
C GLN A 105 -19.54 -7.18 -8.86
N PHE A 106 -19.71 -6.71 -7.63
CA PHE A 106 -19.08 -7.31 -6.47
C PHE A 106 -19.73 -8.65 -6.12
N HIS A 107 -18.88 -9.63 -5.83
CA HIS A 107 -19.28 -10.88 -5.20
C HIS A 107 -19.31 -10.67 -3.69
N PHE A 108 -20.52 -10.67 -3.11
CA PHE A 108 -20.71 -10.53 -1.66
C PHE A 108 -20.78 -11.87 -0.94
N SER A 109 -21.37 -12.88 -1.57
CA SER A 109 -21.50 -14.24 -1.02
C SER A 109 -20.29 -15.08 -1.42
N PRO A 110 -19.54 -15.64 -0.47
CA PRO A 110 -18.42 -16.50 -0.78
C PRO A 110 -18.84 -17.93 -1.08
N PHE A 111 -17.95 -18.68 -1.73
CA PHE A 111 -18.22 -20.07 -2.09
C PHE A 111 -16.92 -20.86 -2.26
N HIS A 112 -16.98 -22.17 -2.06
CA HIS A 112 -15.91 -23.06 -2.46
C HIS A 112 -16.08 -23.43 -3.94
N LEU A 113 -15.00 -23.35 -4.72
CA LEU A 113 -15.01 -23.70 -6.13
C LEU A 113 -14.29 -25.03 -6.34
N PHE A 114 -14.94 -26.00 -6.98
CA PHE A 114 -14.37 -27.31 -7.28
C PHE A 114 -14.37 -27.58 -8.78
N HIS A 115 -13.31 -28.23 -9.27
CA HIS A 115 -13.25 -28.81 -10.60
C HIS A 115 -13.51 -30.31 -10.50
N HIS A 116 -14.56 -30.78 -11.16
CA HIS A 116 -14.85 -32.21 -11.30
C HIS A 116 -14.15 -32.75 -12.54
N SER A 117 -13.16 -33.63 -12.36
CA SER A 117 -12.48 -34.29 -13.48
C SER A 117 -13.34 -35.44 -14.02
N GLN A 118 -13.80 -35.36 -15.27
CA GLN A 118 -14.56 -36.44 -15.91
C GLN A 118 -13.73 -37.73 -16.08
N ASP A 119 -12.41 -37.60 -16.28
CA ASP A 119 -11.52 -38.76 -16.48
C ASP A 119 -11.25 -39.54 -15.19
N THR A 120 -11.14 -38.84 -14.06
CA THR A 120 -10.78 -39.46 -12.77
C THR A 120 -11.94 -39.57 -11.79
N GLY A 121 -13.07 -38.90 -12.08
CA GLY A 121 -14.22 -38.77 -11.18
C GLY A 121 -13.94 -37.99 -9.90
N LYS A 122 -12.80 -37.29 -9.80
CA LYS A 122 -12.36 -36.59 -8.58
C LYS A 122 -12.66 -35.11 -8.62
N ASP A 123 -13.16 -34.60 -7.50
CA ASP A 123 -13.28 -33.17 -7.24
C ASP A 123 -11.97 -32.61 -6.70
N THR A 124 -11.47 -31.55 -7.32
CA THR A 124 -10.28 -30.83 -6.88
C THR A 124 -10.65 -29.40 -6.52
N ARG A 125 -10.23 -28.95 -5.33
CA ARG A 125 -10.44 -27.56 -4.90
C ARG A 125 -9.66 -26.59 -5.78
N ILE A 126 -10.35 -25.59 -6.33
CA ILE A 126 -9.77 -24.48 -7.08
C ILE A 126 -9.63 -23.25 -6.17
N TYR A 127 -8.46 -22.63 -6.20
CA TYR A 127 -8.20 -21.32 -5.60
C TYR A 127 -8.00 -20.30 -6.71
N SER A 128 -9.01 -19.47 -6.97
CA SER A 128 -8.98 -18.51 -8.10
C SER A 128 -9.14 -17.05 -7.66
N GLU A 129 -10.04 -16.82 -6.71
CA GLU A 129 -10.45 -15.48 -6.26
C GLU A 129 -10.47 -15.43 -4.74
N LEU A 130 -10.39 -14.23 -4.17
CA LEU A 130 -10.40 -14.11 -2.71
C LEU A 130 -11.75 -14.54 -2.14
N TYR A 131 -12.88 -14.18 -2.77
CA TYR A 131 -14.22 -14.60 -2.35
C TYR A 131 -14.46 -16.12 -2.48
N SER A 132 -13.52 -16.88 -3.07
CA SER A 132 -13.53 -18.35 -3.02
C SER A 132 -12.46 -18.96 -2.11
N SER A 133 -11.73 -18.13 -1.37
CA SER A 133 -10.71 -18.55 -0.41
C SER A 133 -11.28 -18.80 0.97
N ASP A 134 -10.69 -19.76 1.70
CA ASP A 134 -11.13 -20.07 3.07
C ASP A 134 -10.99 -18.88 4.03
N THR A 135 -10.03 -17.99 3.77
CA THR A 135 -9.85 -16.75 4.54
C THR A 135 -11.07 -15.83 4.39
N PHE A 136 -11.62 -15.68 3.17
CA PHE A 136 -12.80 -14.85 2.96
C PHE A 136 -14.05 -15.51 3.54
N LEU A 137 -14.23 -16.83 3.34
CA LEU A 137 -15.34 -17.54 3.96
C LEU A 137 -15.34 -17.34 5.48
N LYS A 138 -14.20 -17.57 6.14
CA LYS A 138 -14.07 -17.38 7.57
C LYS A 138 -14.36 -15.94 8.01
N ALA A 139 -13.87 -14.95 7.28
CA ALA A 139 -14.15 -13.56 7.59
C ALA A 139 -15.64 -13.24 7.42
N HIS A 140 -16.27 -13.77 6.36
CA HIS A 140 -17.69 -13.58 6.07
C HIS A 140 -18.55 -14.19 7.17
N ASP A 141 -18.24 -15.41 7.61
CA ASP A 141 -18.90 -16.07 8.74
C ASP A 141 -18.74 -15.25 10.03
N ASP A 142 -17.53 -14.75 10.32
CA ASP A 142 -17.27 -13.90 11.49
C ASP A 142 -18.15 -12.64 11.48
N VAL A 143 -18.24 -11.95 10.34
CA VAL A 143 -19.12 -10.77 10.21
C VAL A 143 -20.60 -11.16 10.32
N HIS A 144 -21.01 -12.26 9.68
CA HIS A 144 -22.39 -12.71 9.65
C HIS A 144 -22.88 -13.07 11.06
N PHE A 145 -22.15 -13.94 11.76
CA PHE A 145 -22.53 -14.51 13.05
C PHE A 145 -22.06 -13.69 14.26
N HIS A 146 -20.92 -13.01 14.16
CA HIS A 146 -20.27 -12.33 15.29
C HIS A 146 -20.05 -10.82 15.06
N GLY A 147 -20.40 -10.31 13.88
CA GLY A 147 -20.31 -8.89 13.57
C GLY A 147 -21.13 -8.07 14.55
N LYS A 148 -20.43 -7.26 15.35
CA LYS A 148 -21.03 -6.33 16.30
C LYS A 148 -21.89 -5.34 15.53
N ILE A 149 -23.03 -4.98 16.11
CA ILE A 149 -23.90 -3.92 15.59
C ILE A 149 -23.86 -2.80 16.62
N ASN A 150 -23.80 -1.55 16.16
CA ASN A 150 -23.90 -0.41 17.07
C ASN A 150 -25.25 -0.47 17.83
N ALA A 151 -25.27 -0.04 19.08
CA ALA A 151 -26.47 -0.01 19.92
C ALA A 151 -27.61 0.79 19.27
N ASP A 152 -27.27 1.88 18.57
CA ASP A 152 -28.23 2.71 17.84
C ASP A 152 -28.94 1.96 16.69
N ASP A 153 -28.31 0.88 16.21
CA ASP A 153 -28.77 0.03 15.12
C ASP A 153 -29.13 -1.38 15.58
N ALA A 154 -29.39 -1.62 16.86
CA ALA A 154 -29.53 -2.97 17.44
C ALA A 154 -30.60 -3.85 16.75
N GLY A 155 -31.61 -3.24 16.11
CA GLY A 155 -32.63 -3.93 15.32
C GLY A 155 -32.29 -4.19 13.86
N CYS A 156 -31.07 -3.92 13.41
CA CYS A 156 -30.69 -4.03 12.00
C CYS A 156 -30.69 -5.49 11.52
N THR A 157 -31.60 -5.82 10.62
CA THR A 157 -31.74 -7.15 9.99
C THR A 157 -31.14 -7.21 8.57
N LEU A 158 -30.38 -6.20 8.16
CA LEU A 158 -29.79 -6.15 6.83
C LEU A 158 -28.75 -7.26 6.67
N GLU A 159 -28.61 -7.76 5.44
CA GLU A 159 -27.54 -8.67 5.07
C GLU A 159 -26.19 -8.05 5.45
N LYS A 160 -25.41 -8.80 6.24
CA LYS A 160 -24.04 -8.41 6.60
C LYS A 160 -23.09 -8.98 5.56
N VAL A 161 -22.33 -8.10 4.90
CA VAL A 161 -21.40 -8.47 3.84
C VAL A 161 -20.04 -7.83 4.07
N ILE A 162 -19.02 -8.34 3.38
CA ILE A 162 -17.66 -7.84 3.48
C ILE A 162 -17.30 -6.98 2.27
N ALA A 163 -16.63 -5.86 2.53
CA ALA A 163 -15.78 -5.18 1.55
C ALA A 163 -14.33 -5.60 1.78
N ALA A 164 -13.82 -6.48 0.92
CA ALA A 164 -12.48 -7.05 1.04
C ALA A 164 -11.44 -6.11 0.44
N LEU A 165 -10.74 -5.40 1.32
CA LEU A 165 -9.71 -4.42 0.98
C LEU A 165 -8.39 -5.14 0.66
N ILE A 166 -7.86 -4.89 -0.52
CA ILE A 166 -6.50 -5.26 -0.90
C ILE A 166 -5.72 -3.98 -1.24
N ILE A 167 -4.62 -3.79 -0.53
CA ILE A 167 -3.87 -2.53 -0.53
C ILE A 167 -2.55 -2.75 -1.25
N PHE A 168 -2.09 -1.70 -1.94
CA PHE A 168 -0.77 -1.65 -2.55
C PHE A 168 -0.13 -0.32 -2.21
N SER A 169 1.19 -0.30 -2.14
CA SER A 169 1.93 0.95 -2.24
C SER A 169 3.29 0.68 -2.85
N ASP A 170 3.77 1.70 -3.56
CA ASP A 170 5.01 1.64 -4.32
C ASP A 170 5.55 3.05 -4.48
N ALA A 171 6.69 3.34 -3.85
CA ALA A 171 7.37 4.61 -3.99
C ALA A 171 7.99 4.70 -5.39
N THR A 172 7.39 5.53 -6.26
CA THR A 172 7.70 5.58 -7.68
C THR A 172 8.36 6.90 -8.08
N HIS A 173 9.32 6.82 -8.99
CA HIS A 173 9.82 7.98 -9.72
C HIS A 173 8.82 8.34 -10.82
N LEU A 174 8.22 9.53 -10.76
CA LEU A 174 7.17 9.96 -11.68
C LEU A 174 7.69 10.29 -13.09
N ALA A 175 8.99 10.57 -13.22
CA ALA A 175 9.61 10.92 -14.49
C ALA A 175 10.90 10.14 -14.68
N GLN A 176 11.07 9.52 -15.86
CA GLN A 176 12.31 8.87 -16.27
C GLN A 176 13.49 9.85 -16.39
N PHE A 177 13.18 11.14 -16.51
CA PHE A 177 14.15 12.24 -16.60
C PHE A 177 13.79 13.41 -15.68
N GLY A 178 13.42 13.15 -14.42
CA GLY A 178 13.14 14.18 -13.39
C GLY A 178 13.35 13.65 -11.97
N ASN A 179 13.34 14.54 -10.97
CA ASN A 179 13.49 14.18 -9.55
C ASN A 179 12.15 14.02 -8.82
N ALA A 180 11.03 14.21 -9.51
CA ALA A 180 9.70 14.07 -8.93
C ALA A 180 9.47 12.61 -8.49
N LYS A 181 9.16 12.44 -7.21
CA LYS A 181 8.78 11.16 -6.60
C LYS A 181 7.33 11.25 -6.15
N ALA A 182 6.60 10.16 -6.31
CA ALA A 182 5.31 9.98 -5.67
C ALA A 182 5.32 8.70 -4.87
N TRP A 183 4.59 8.71 -3.77
CA TRP A 183 4.40 7.51 -2.97
C TRP A 183 2.92 7.20 -2.81
N PRO A 184 2.29 6.66 -3.87
CA PRO A 184 0.88 6.31 -3.85
C PRO A 184 0.60 5.12 -2.93
N ILE A 185 -0.55 5.20 -2.25
CA ILE A 185 -1.26 4.06 -1.67
C ILE A 185 -2.46 3.79 -2.56
N TYR A 186 -2.54 2.57 -3.08
CA TYR A 186 -3.66 2.09 -3.88
C TYR A 186 -4.55 1.14 -3.08
N LEU A 187 -5.83 1.12 -3.42
CA LEU A 187 -6.82 0.19 -2.90
C LEU A 187 -7.59 -0.44 -4.05
N ALA A 188 -7.83 -1.73 -3.98
CA ALA A 188 -8.84 -2.40 -4.78
C ALA A 188 -9.74 -3.26 -3.88
N PHE A 189 -10.95 -3.57 -4.37
CA PHE A 189 -11.86 -4.46 -3.68
C PHE A 189 -11.76 -5.86 -4.27
N SER A 190 -11.37 -6.83 -3.46
CA SER A 190 -11.25 -8.21 -3.91
C SER A 190 -12.57 -8.98 -3.90
N ASN A 191 -13.69 -8.28 -3.67
CA ASN A 191 -15.03 -8.71 -4.08
C ASN A 191 -15.19 -8.70 -5.61
N LEU A 192 -14.37 -7.90 -6.31
CA LEU A 192 -14.36 -7.85 -7.75
C LEU A 192 -13.38 -8.90 -8.31
N SER A 193 -13.80 -9.55 -9.38
CA SER A 193 -12.98 -10.54 -10.10
C SER A 193 -11.62 -9.97 -10.51
N LYS A 194 -10.57 -10.80 -10.46
CA LYS A 194 -9.23 -10.38 -10.88
C LYS A 194 -9.18 -9.92 -12.34
N TYR A 195 -10.05 -10.42 -13.21
CA TYR A 195 -10.06 -10.00 -14.62
C TYR A 195 -10.38 -8.52 -14.79
N PHE A 196 -11.32 -7.97 -13.99
CA PHE A 196 -11.56 -6.53 -13.97
C PHE A 196 -10.43 -5.78 -13.26
N ARG A 197 -9.94 -6.30 -12.14
CA ARG A 197 -8.83 -5.66 -11.39
C ARG A 197 -7.53 -5.58 -12.19
N SER A 198 -7.28 -6.56 -13.06
CA SER A 198 -6.12 -6.62 -13.93
C SER A 198 -6.28 -5.84 -15.23
N GLN A 199 -7.46 -5.25 -15.49
CA GLN A 199 -7.68 -4.39 -16.64
C GLN A 199 -7.41 -2.92 -16.24
N PRO A 200 -6.36 -2.26 -16.75
CA PRO A 200 -6.00 -0.90 -16.32
C PRO A 200 -7.09 0.14 -16.56
N SER A 201 -7.94 -0.07 -17.58
CA SER A 201 -9.03 0.83 -17.95
C SER A 201 -10.35 0.57 -17.22
N SER A 202 -10.42 -0.43 -16.33
CA SER A 202 -11.68 -0.77 -15.64
C SER A 202 -12.06 0.25 -14.55
N GLY A 203 -11.08 0.97 -14.00
CA GLY A 203 -11.28 1.83 -12.82
C GLY A 203 -11.37 1.06 -11.50
N ALA A 204 -11.00 -0.22 -11.47
CA ALA A 204 -11.03 -1.07 -10.27
C ALA A 204 -9.93 -0.76 -9.23
N MET A 205 -8.88 -0.03 -9.63
CA MET A 205 -7.77 0.36 -8.76
C MET A 205 -7.89 1.84 -8.38
N HIS A 206 -7.99 2.09 -7.09
CA HIS A 206 -8.23 3.42 -6.55
C HIS A 206 -6.96 3.96 -5.92
N HIS A 207 -6.57 5.18 -6.28
CA HIS A 207 -5.61 5.94 -5.49
C HIS A 207 -6.28 6.37 -4.18
N LEU A 208 -5.81 5.87 -3.05
CA LEU A 208 -6.33 6.21 -1.72
C LEU A 208 -5.63 7.46 -1.18
N ALA A 209 -4.30 7.48 -1.28
CA ALA A 209 -3.48 8.57 -0.77
C ALA A 209 -2.14 8.67 -1.50
N TYR A 210 -1.46 9.80 -1.34
CA TYR A 210 -0.06 10.01 -1.71
C TYR A 210 0.71 10.45 -0.48
N VAL A 211 1.63 9.60 -0.03
CA VAL A 211 2.46 9.81 1.15
C VAL A 211 3.51 10.89 0.84
N PRO A 212 3.66 11.90 1.70
CA PRO A 212 4.70 12.91 1.51
C PRO A 212 6.09 12.28 1.73
N SER A 213 7.11 12.85 1.11
CA SER A 213 8.50 12.47 1.40
C SER A 213 9.03 13.27 2.58
N VAL A 214 9.84 12.63 3.43
CA VAL A 214 10.61 13.30 4.48
C VAL A 214 12.10 13.04 4.27
N ASP A 215 12.89 14.10 4.20
CA ASP A 215 14.37 14.04 4.08
C ASP A 215 15.06 13.87 5.45
N ILE A 216 14.38 13.23 6.41
CA ILE A 216 14.82 13.11 7.79
C ILE A 216 15.28 11.67 8.07
N LEU A 217 16.00 11.50 9.20
CA LEU A 217 16.43 10.23 9.79
C LEU A 217 15.47 9.06 9.55
N ALA A 218 16.01 7.85 9.37
CA ALA A 218 15.24 6.63 9.11
C ALA A 218 14.05 6.43 10.06
N HIS A 219 14.21 6.76 11.36
CA HIS A 219 13.11 6.70 12.35
C HIS A 219 11.83 7.42 11.87
N CYS A 220 11.98 8.58 11.26
CA CYS A 220 10.88 9.41 10.78
C CYS A 220 10.10 8.76 9.64
N GLN A 221 10.74 7.91 8.83
CA GLN A 221 10.05 7.20 7.74
C GLN A 221 9.06 6.17 8.29
N TRP A 222 9.44 5.42 9.35
CA TRP A 222 8.50 4.53 10.03
C TRP A 222 7.37 5.31 10.71
N GLU A 223 7.70 6.37 11.47
CA GLU A 223 6.67 7.19 12.14
C GLU A 223 5.72 7.83 11.11
N LEU A 224 6.22 8.31 9.97
CA LEU A 224 5.40 8.91 8.92
C LEU A 224 4.45 7.90 8.29
N MET A 225 4.94 6.74 7.87
CA MET A 225 4.09 5.69 7.28
C MET A 225 2.95 5.32 8.24
N HIS A 226 3.26 5.15 9.53
CA HIS A 226 2.23 4.82 10.52
C HIS A 226 1.35 6.01 10.91
N ALA A 227 1.84 7.25 10.84
CA ALA A 227 1.01 8.43 11.03
C ALA A 227 0.00 8.59 9.89
N VAL A 228 0.41 8.34 8.63
CA VAL A 228 -0.51 8.29 7.48
C VAL A 228 -1.55 7.18 7.67
N TRP A 229 -1.15 5.96 8.05
CA TRP A 229 -2.12 4.90 8.31
C TRP A 229 -3.04 5.19 9.49
N ASN A 230 -2.56 5.84 10.55
CA ASN A 230 -3.42 6.28 11.66
C ASN A 230 -4.45 7.32 11.20
N PHE A 231 -4.07 8.18 10.25
CA PHE A 231 -4.96 9.16 9.64
C PHE A 231 -5.99 8.47 8.73
N LEU A 232 -5.59 7.52 7.89
CA LEU A 232 -6.50 6.79 7.00
C LEU A 232 -7.44 5.83 7.75
N LEU A 233 -6.97 5.24 8.84
CA LEU A 233 -7.76 4.46 9.80
C LEU A 233 -8.45 5.41 10.80
N ASP A 234 -9.20 6.37 10.28
CA ASP A 234 -9.90 7.37 11.06
C ASP A 234 -11.05 6.75 11.91
N PRO A 235 -11.65 7.53 12.85
CA PRO A 235 -12.75 7.01 13.66
C PRO A 235 -13.94 6.49 12.86
N ASP A 236 -14.24 7.08 11.70
CA ASP A 236 -15.36 6.66 10.84
C ASP A 236 -15.07 5.30 10.19
N PHE A 237 -13.85 5.11 9.67
CA PHE A 237 -13.39 3.83 9.13
C PHE A 237 -13.39 2.77 10.23
N MET A 238 -12.90 3.09 11.42
CA MET A 238 -12.87 2.14 12.53
C MET A 238 -14.28 1.80 13.02
N HIS A 239 -15.20 2.76 13.00
CA HIS A 239 -16.62 2.50 13.25
C HIS A 239 -17.17 1.51 12.23
N ALA A 240 -16.97 1.76 10.93
CA ALA A 240 -17.40 0.84 9.87
C ALA A 240 -16.71 -0.53 9.98
N TYR A 241 -15.43 -0.58 10.37
CA TYR A 241 -14.69 -1.82 10.56
C TYR A 241 -15.31 -2.68 11.67
N HIS A 242 -15.66 -2.10 12.81
CA HIS A 242 -16.22 -2.87 13.93
C HIS A 242 -17.73 -3.13 13.81
N TYR A 243 -18.51 -2.15 13.34
CA TYR A 243 -19.97 -2.17 13.38
C TYR A 243 -20.66 -2.28 12.01
N GLY A 244 -19.86 -2.26 10.94
CA GLY A 244 -20.34 -2.16 9.57
C GLY A 244 -20.94 -0.79 9.29
N MET A 245 -21.09 -0.47 8.01
CA MET A 245 -21.82 0.70 7.55
C MET A 245 -22.93 0.29 6.61
N VAL A 246 -24.08 0.96 6.69
CA VAL A 246 -25.19 0.66 5.78
C VAL A 246 -24.95 1.36 4.45
N ILE A 247 -24.88 0.57 3.38
CA ILE A 247 -24.70 1.05 2.01
C ILE A 247 -25.90 0.59 1.19
N GLU A 248 -26.49 1.51 0.44
CA GLU A 248 -27.38 1.16 -0.65
C GLU A 248 -26.52 0.79 -1.87
N CYS A 249 -26.50 -0.50 -2.20
CA CYS A 249 -25.73 -1.00 -3.33
C CYS A 249 -26.43 -0.62 -4.64
N LEU A 250 -25.67 -0.62 -5.74
CA LEU A 250 -26.18 -0.27 -7.08
C LEU A 250 -27.26 -1.22 -7.61
N ASP A 251 -27.41 -2.40 -7.02
CA ASP A 251 -28.51 -3.33 -7.28
C ASP A 251 -29.81 -2.96 -6.53
N GLY A 252 -29.83 -1.83 -5.82
CA GLY A 252 -30.96 -1.34 -5.02
C GLY A 252 -31.12 -2.03 -3.67
N VAL A 253 -30.21 -2.95 -3.31
CA VAL A 253 -30.28 -3.67 -2.04
C VAL A 253 -29.41 -2.97 -0.99
N ARG A 254 -30.03 -2.65 0.15
CA ARG A 254 -29.31 -2.12 1.31
C ARG A 254 -28.62 -3.25 2.06
N ARG A 255 -27.31 -3.11 2.26
CA ARG A 255 -26.49 -4.08 2.99
C ARG A 255 -25.70 -3.38 4.08
N ARG A 256 -25.39 -4.12 5.14
CA ARG A 256 -24.43 -3.68 6.15
C ARG A 256 -23.05 -4.21 5.76
N VAL A 257 -22.18 -3.31 5.32
CA VAL A 257 -20.88 -3.63 4.74
C VAL A 257 -19.79 -3.44 5.78
N TYR A 258 -18.97 -4.47 5.97
CA TYR A 258 -17.82 -4.48 6.88
C TYR A 258 -16.52 -4.47 6.07
N PRO A 259 -15.73 -3.38 6.10
CA PRO A 259 -14.42 -3.37 5.48
C PRO A 259 -13.47 -4.33 6.22
N ARG A 260 -12.73 -5.15 5.47
CA ARG A 260 -11.73 -6.07 6.02
C ARG A 260 -10.47 -6.00 5.18
N ILE A 261 -9.33 -5.78 5.83
CA ILE A 261 -8.02 -5.78 5.18
C ILE A 261 -7.54 -7.21 5.04
N PHE A 262 -7.36 -7.67 3.80
CA PHE A 262 -6.89 -9.02 3.52
C PHE A 262 -5.41 -9.05 3.14
N THR A 263 -5.00 -8.16 2.25
CA THR A 263 -3.62 -8.14 1.76
C THR A 263 -3.10 -6.73 1.65
N TYR A 264 -1.79 -6.61 1.81
CA TYR A 264 -1.02 -5.43 1.51
C TYR A 264 0.23 -5.89 0.73
N SER A 265 0.29 -5.52 -0.55
CA SER A 265 1.48 -5.75 -1.39
C SER A 265 2.32 -4.49 -1.48
N ALA A 266 3.63 -4.64 -1.35
CA ALA A 266 4.61 -3.57 -1.55
C ALA A 266 5.97 -4.21 -1.79
N ASP A 267 6.96 -3.42 -2.18
CA ASP A 267 8.35 -3.88 -2.24
C ASP A 267 8.93 -4.16 -0.84
N TYR A 268 10.15 -4.68 -0.77
CA TYR A 268 10.75 -5.07 0.51
C TYR A 268 11.04 -3.87 1.44
N PRO A 269 11.72 -2.78 1.00
CA PRO A 269 11.90 -1.58 1.81
C PRO A 269 10.59 -1.04 2.39
N GLU A 270 9.51 -1.04 1.62
CA GLU A 270 8.22 -0.57 2.10
C GLU A 270 7.53 -1.58 3.04
N LYS A 271 7.61 -2.88 2.77
CA LYS A 271 7.17 -3.91 3.72
C LYS A 271 7.85 -3.79 5.06
N VAL A 272 9.14 -3.43 5.09
CA VAL A 272 9.91 -3.21 6.31
C VAL A 272 9.33 -2.04 7.12
N LEU A 273 8.89 -0.96 6.46
CA LEU A 273 8.18 0.15 7.09
C LEU A 273 6.84 -0.31 7.67
N LEU A 274 5.99 -0.95 6.85
CA LEU A 274 4.66 -1.44 7.23
C LEU A 274 4.71 -2.48 8.36
N ALA A 275 5.74 -3.32 8.38
CA ALA A 275 5.97 -4.35 9.38
C ALA A 275 6.61 -3.81 10.67
N THR A 276 7.07 -2.55 10.71
CA THR A 276 7.86 -2.00 11.82
C THR A 276 9.07 -2.88 12.17
N ILE A 277 9.86 -3.25 11.16
CA ILE A 277 11.12 -3.97 11.36
C ILE A 277 12.30 -3.19 10.76
N HIS A 278 13.51 -3.57 11.13
CA HIS A 278 14.74 -3.05 10.55
C HIS A 278 14.97 -3.67 9.18
N ASP A 279 15.36 -2.81 8.23
CA ASP A 279 15.90 -3.29 6.96
C ASP A 279 17.13 -4.17 7.22
N ASN A 280 17.18 -5.31 6.54
CA ASN A 280 18.27 -6.28 6.59
C ASN A 280 18.71 -6.73 8.01
N GLY A 281 17.78 -6.67 8.99
CA GLY A 281 18.02 -7.05 10.39
C GLY A 281 18.29 -8.54 10.61
N LEU A 282 18.45 -8.95 11.88
CA LEU A 282 18.76 -10.33 12.27
C LEU A 282 17.73 -11.34 11.76
N CYS A 283 16.46 -10.95 11.76
CA CYS A 283 15.36 -11.62 11.11
C CYS A 283 14.80 -10.67 10.03
N PRO A 284 15.15 -10.79 8.74
CA PRO A 284 14.77 -9.82 7.71
C PRO A 284 13.38 -10.07 7.11
N CYS A 285 12.86 -11.30 7.16
CA CYS A 285 11.56 -11.60 6.55
C CYS A 285 10.41 -10.83 7.25
N PRO A 286 9.55 -10.09 6.54
CA PRO A 286 8.42 -9.37 7.17
C PRO A 286 7.35 -10.26 7.77
N ARG A 287 7.31 -11.56 7.44
CA ARG A 287 6.23 -12.48 7.85
C ARG A 287 6.62 -13.45 8.96
N CYS A 288 7.90 -13.80 9.04
CA CYS A 288 8.40 -14.81 9.98
C CYS A 288 9.76 -14.41 10.60
N LEU A 289 10.13 -15.07 11.68
CA LEU A 289 11.36 -14.86 12.45
C LEU A 289 12.54 -15.70 11.94
N ILE A 290 12.55 -16.06 10.65
CA ILE A 290 13.71 -16.73 10.06
C ILE A 290 14.94 -15.81 10.17
N ARG A 291 16.04 -16.35 10.65
CA ARG A 291 17.29 -15.59 10.80
C ARG A 291 17.99 -15.41 9.48
N LYS A 292 18.68 -14.28 9.33
CA LYS A 292 19.49 -13.92 8.17
C LYS A 292 20.51 -15.00 7.81
N GLU A 293 21.14 -15.59 8.83
CA GLU A 293 22.12 -16.68 8.71
C GLU A 293 21.54 -18.02 8.18
N LYS A 294 20.22 -18.11 8.01
CA LYS A 294 19.51 -19.32 7.53
C LYS A 294 18.79 -19.09 6.21
N LEU A 295 18.98 -17.93 5.56
CA LEU A 295 18.32 -17.62 4.28
C LEU A 295 18.82 -18.50 3.13
N ASP A 296 20.04 -19.02 3.24
CA ASP A 296 20.63 -20.02 2.34
C ASP A 296 19.83 -21.33 2.27
N LEU A 297 18.98 -21.60 3.27
CA LEU A 297 18.14 -22.80 3.33
C LEU A 297 16.79 -22.62 2.61
N LEU A 298 16.53 -21.45 1.99
CA LEU A 298 15.28 -21.15 1.30
C LEU A 298 14.91 -22.25 0.29
N GLY A 299 13.63 -22.66 0.29
CA GLY A 299 13.11 -23.68 -0.61
C GLY A 299 13.25 -25.12 -0.08
N GLN A 300 14.03 -25.35 0.98
CA GLN A 300 14.05 -26.66 1.63
C GLN A 300 12.75 -26.92 2.40
N LYS A 301 12.27 -28.18 2.39
CA LYS A 301 11.09 -28.59 3.18
C LYS A 301 11.20 -28.24 4.66
N ARG A 302 12.42 -28.30 5.22
CA ARG A 302 12.68 -27.94 6.63
C ARG A 302 12.56 -26.44 6.85
N ASP A 303 13.07 -25.61 5.94
CA ASP A 303 12.95 -24.16 6.01
C ASP A 303 11.47 -23.73 5.97
N GLY A 304 10.67 -24.30 5.05
CA GLY A 304 9.22 -24.06 5.00
C GLY A 304 8.53 -24.27 6.35
N LYS A 305 8.78 -25.43 6.98
CA LYS A 305 8.23 -25.74 8.32
C LYS A 305 8.72 -24.75 9.40
N VAL A 306 9.98 -24.32 9.34
CA VAL A 306 10.52 -23.33 10.28
C VAL A 306 9.82 -21.98 10.11
N ARG A 307 9.57 -21.53 8.88
CA ARG A 307 8.88 -20.26 8.61
C ARG A 307 7.43 -20.30 9.08
N GLU A 308 6.71 -21.40 8.82
CA GLU A 308 5.33 -21.62 9.27
C GLU A 308 5.21 -21.65 10.80
N LYS A 309 6.16 -22.30 11.48
CA LYS A 309 6.16 -22.37 12.95
C LYS A 309 6.55 -21.04 13.61
N ASN A 310 7.36 -20.22 12.95
CA ASN A 310 7.92 -18.99 13.49
C ASN A 310 7.33 -17.74 12.82
N ILE A 311 6.02 -17.74 12.56
CA ILE A 311 5.31 -16.53 12.11
C ILE A 311 5.48 -15.42 13.15
N ARG A 312 5.65 -14.19 12.68
CA ARG A 312 5.82 -13.03 13.56
C ARG A 312 4.55 -12.71 14.33
N THR A 313 4.75 -12.25 15.55
CA THR A 313 3.74 -11.62 16.40
C THR A 313 4.25 -10.25 16.81
N TYR A 314 3.33 -9.29 16.93
CA TYR A 314 3.71 -7.93 17.25
C TYR A 314 4.01 -7.81 18.74
N LEU A 315 5.16 -7.25 19.08
CA LEU A 315 5.64 -7.19 20.47
C LEU A 315 5.20 -5.87 21.15
N LEU A 316 3.89 -5.67 21.27
CA LEU A 316 3.29 -4.40 21.72
C LEU A 316 3.92 -3.88 23.03
N ASP A 317 4.01 -4.70 24.06
CA ASP A 317 4.57 -4.31 25.37
C ASP A 317 6.05 -3.91 25.29
N ARG A 318 6.82 -4.60 24.46
CA ARG A 318 8.24 -4.30 24.26
C ARG A 318 8.42 -3.02 23.48
N VAL A 319 7.59 -2.78 22.47
CA VAL A 319 7.59 -1.53 21.70
C VAL A 319 7.19 -0.36 22.60
N HIS A 320 6.16 -0.49 23.44
CA HIS A 320 5.81 0.53 24.42
C HIS A 320 6.95 0.82 25.41
N THR A 321 7.60 -0.23 25.91
CA THR A 321 8.76 -0.08 26.81
C THR A 321 9.92 0.64 26.12
N ALA A 322 10.22 0.27 24.88
CA ALA A 322 11.26 0.91 24.08
C ALA A 322 10.93 2.39 23.80
N ARG A 323 9.70 2.69 23.39
CA ARG A 323 9.24 4.07 23.20
C ARG A 323 9.30 4.85 24.50
N LYS A 324 8.91 4.26 25.63
CA LYS A 324 9.00 4.95 26.91
C LYS A 324 10.45 5.34 27.24
N ALA A 325 11.39 4.43 26.98
CA ALA A 325 12.81 4.69 27.17
C ALA A 325 13.32 5.81 26.25
N ILE A 326 12.88 5.86 24.99
CA ILE A 326 13.29 6.88 24.02
C ILE A 326 12.70 8.25 24.37
N TYR A 327 11.37 8.32 24.49
CA TYR A 327 10.63 9.57 24.57
C TYR A 327 10.62 10.20 25.97
N PHE A 328 10.71 9.41 27.04
CA PHE A 328 10.66 9.93 28.42
C PHE A 328 12.00 9.80 29.18
N LEU A 329 12.86 8.85 28.79
CA LEU A 329 14.14 8.62 29.47
C LEU A 329 15.36 9.03 28.62
N GLY A 330 15.14 9.71 27.49
CA GLY A 330 16.19 10.22 26.60
C GLY A 330 17.15 9.15 26.09
N ARG A 331 16.72 7.88 26.00
CA ARG A 331 17.59 6.81 25.51
C ARG A 331 17.71 6.87 23.99
N ALA A 332 18.92 6.66 23.49
CA ALA A 332 19.17 6.60 22.05
C ALA A 332 18.39 5.45 21.39
N ILE A 333 17.81 5.72 20.22
CA ILE A 333 17.03 4.75 19.43
C ILE A 333 17.85 3.51 19.08
N GLY A 334 19.11 3.68 18.68
CA GLY A 334 20.06 2.60 18.41
C GLY A 334 20.91 2.18 19.62
N GLY A 335 20.46 2.49 20.84
CA GLY A 335 21.19 2.18 22.07
C GLY A 335 20.96 0.74 22.57
N SER A 336 21.86 0.27 23.44
CA SER A 336 21.82 -1.09 24.02
C SER A 336 20.49 -1.43 24.71
N VAL A 337 19.84 -0.44 25.33
CA VAL A 337 18.52 -0.60 25.96
C VAL A 337 17.46 -1.06 24.96
N ILE A 338 17.42 -0.44 23.79
CA ILE A 338 16.43 -0.74 22.73
C ILE A 338 16.81 -2.02 22.01
N ASP A 339 18.11 -2.22 21.78
CA ASP A 339 18.65 -3.44 21.18
C ASP A 339 18.25 -4.69 21.99
N ASN A 340 18.38 -4.64 23.32
CA ASN A 340 18.00 -5.74 24.21
C ASN A 340 16.51 -6.09 24.13
N LEU A 341 15.65 -5.13 23.80
CA LEU A 341 14.21 -5.34 23.71
C LEU A 341 13.79 -5.91 22.34
N LEU A 342 14.32 -5.36 21.25
CA LEU A 342 13.73 -5.52 19.92
C LEU A 342 14.65 -6.16 18.87
N LYS A 343 15.98 -6.02 18.99
CA LYS A 343 16.95 -6.40 17.95
C LYS A 343 16.92 -7.88 17.58
N SER A 344 16.71 -8.76 18.57
CA SER A 344 16.65 -10.22 18.38
C SER A 344 15.59 -10.65 17.36
N THR A 345 14.56 -9.82 17.17
CA THR A 345 13.45 -10.05 16.24
C THR A 345 13.40 -8.98 15.15
N SER A 346 14.41 -8.12 15.04
CA SER A 346 14.49 -6.97 14.13
C SER A 346 13.37 -5.92 14.28
N HIS A 347 12.56 -5.92 15.33
CA HIS A 347 11.52 -4.89 15.46
C HIS A 347 12.15 -3.50 15.68
N VAL A 348 11.44 -2.45 15.27
CA VAL A 348 11.80 -1.05 15.56
C VAL A 348 10.87 -0.48 16.63
N PRO A 349 11.27 0.58 17.35
CA PRO A 349 10.44 1.19 18.40
C PRO A 349 9.33 2.12 17.84
N THR A 350 8.62 1.68 16.80
CA THR A 350 7.49 2.41 16.19
C THR A 350 6.18 1.66 16.45
N LEU A 351 5.15 2.40 16.86
CA LEU A 351 3.81 1.83 17.03
C LEU A 351 3.19 1.54 15.66
N ASN A 352 2.79 0.29 15.46
CA ASN A 352 2.13 -0.10 14.24
C ASN A 352 0.67 0.37 14.24
N ALA A 353 0.32 1.26 13.30
CA ALA A 353 -1.01 1.86 13.20
C ALA A 353 -2.15 0.83 13.14
N PHE A 354 -1.96 -0.30 12.45
CA PHE A 354 -2.99 -1.34 12.33
C PHE A 354 -3.26 -2.00 13.68
N ILE A 355 -2.23 -2.33 14.46
CA ILE A 355 -2.38 -2.85 15.82
C ILE A 355 -3.05 -1.82 16.72
N ASN A 356 -2.56 -0.58 16.68
CA ASN A 356 -3.05 0.50 17.54
C ASN A 356 -4.53 0.82 17.31
N ARG A 357 -4.98 0.79 16.04
CA ARG A 357 -6.35 1.13 15.66
C ARG A 357 -7.30 -0.06 15.69
N ILE A 358 -6.92 -1.19 15.08
CA ILE A 358 -7.78 -2.37 14.93
C ILE A 358 -7.78 -3.23 16.20
N GLY A 359 -6.64 -3.28 16.89
CA GLY A 359 -6.47 -4.03 18.13
C GLY A 359 -5.46 -5.18 18.02
N PRO A 360 -5.14 -5.82 19.16
CA PRO A 360 -4.07 -6.81 19.28
C PRO A 360 -4.34 -8.13 18.57
N ASP A 361 -5.61 -8.44 18.26
CA ASP A 361 -6.00 -9.67 17.57
C ASP A 361 -5.68 -9.62 16.07
N PHE A 362 -5.47 -8.43 15.50
CA PHE A 362 -5.05 -8.26 14.12
C PHE A 362 -3.55 -8.57 13.99
N ASN A 363 -3.16 -9.37 12.99
CA ASN A 363 -1.75 -9.66 12.73
C ASN A 363 -1.28 -8.93 11.44
N PRO A 364 -0.56 -7.80 11.55
CA PRO A 364 -0.11 -7.02 10.40
C PRO A 364 0.90 -7.80 9.53
N PHE A 365 1.62 -8.78 10.07
CA PHE A 365 2.56 -9.57 9.29
C PHE A 365 1.87 -10.56 8.35
N ARG A 366 0.60 -10.91 8.61
CA ARG A 366 -0.16 -11.83 7.75
C ARG A 366 -0.75 -11.14 6.53
N MET A 367 -1.03 -9.84 6.60
CA MET A 367 -1.55 -9.09 5.46
C MET A 367 -0.45 -8.84 4.41
N LEU A 368 0.83 -8.79 4.81
CA LEU A 368 1.94 -8.56 3.90
C LEU A 368 2.13 -9.76 2.96
N VAL A 369 1.80 -9.57 1.68
CA VAL A 369 1.91 -10.60 0.64
C VAL A 369 3.16 -10.42 -0.20
N VAL A 370 3.65 -11.51 -0.78
CA VAL A 370 4.81 -11.49 -1.69
C VAL A 370 4.42 -10.75 -2.96
N ASP A 371 5.25 -9.79 -3.36
CA ASP A 371 5.08 -9.10 -4.63
C ASP A 371 6.01 -9.76 -5.64
N GLN A 372 5.46 -10.61 -6.52
CA GLN A 372 6.28 -11.37 -7.47
C GLN A 372 6.96 -10.48 -8.51
N LEU A 373 6.33 -9.35 -8.88
CA LEU A 373 6.90 -8.40 -9.83
C LEU A 373 8.17 -7.77 -9.25
N HIS A 374 8.08 -7.24 -8.02
CA HIS A 374 9.21 -6.61 -7.34
C HIS A 374 10.26 -7.61 -6.84
N GLU A 375 9.84 -8.77 -6.32
CA GLU A 375 10.74 -9.74 -5.69
C GLU A 375 11.41 -10.68 -6.71
N PHE A 376 10.85 -10.85 -7.90
CA PHE A 376 11.36 -11.79 -8.91
C PHE A 376 11.69 -11.10 -10.25
N GLU A 377 10.74 -10.38 -10.84
CA GLU A 377 10.85 -9.89 -12.22
C GLU A 377 11.71 -8.63 -12.36
N LEU A 378 11.67 -7.71 -11.39
CA LEU A 378 12.42 -6.46 -11.39
C LEU A 378 13.86 -6.65 -10.88
N GLY A 379 14.64 -7.39 -11.66
CA GLY A 379 16.10 -7.40 -11.58
C GLY A 379 16.72 -8.45 -10.65
N VAL A 380 15.97 -9.03 -9.70
CA VAL A 380 16.48 -10.11 -8.84
C VAL A 380 16.78 -11.36 -9.66
N TRP A 381 15.86 -11.77 -10.55
CA TRP A 381 16.08 -12.91 -11.43
C TRP A 381 17.24 -12.69 -12.41
N LYS A 382 17.35 -11.47 -12.96
CA LYS A 382 18.47 -11.08 -13.82
C LYS A 382 19.81 -11.12 -13.07
N ALA A 383 19.85 -10.59 -11.85
CA ALA A 383 21.05 -10.61 -11.00
C ALA A 383 21.43 -12.03 -10.59
N LEU A 384 20.45 -12.87 -10.22
CA LEU A 384 20.66 -14.28 -9.91
C LEU A 384 21.24 -15.02 -11.11
N PHE A 385 20.65 -14.85 -12.29
CA PHE A 385 21.17 -15.48 -13.51
C PHE A 385 22.58 -15.02 -13.85
N THR A 386 22.87 -13.73 -13.68
CA THR A 386 24.21 -13.17 -13.92
C THR A 386 25.23 -13.68 -12.90
N HIS A 387 24.80 -14.08 -11.71
CA HIS A 387 25.68 -14.69 -10.70
C HIS A 387 25.93 -16.18 -10.94
N LEU A 388 25.00 -16.88 -11.58
CA LEU A 388 25.07 -18.32 -11.85
C LEU A 388 25.81 -18.66 -13.16
N ILE A 389 25.92 -17.70 -14.08
CA ILE A 389 26.72 -17.76 -15.31
C ILE A 389 28.07 -17.12 -15.04
#